data_AF-A0A810NF50-F1
#
_entry.id   AF-A0A810NF50-F1
#
_cell.length_a   1.000
_cell.length_b   1.000
_cell.length_c   1.000
_cell.angle_alpha   90.00
_cell.angle_beta   90.00
_cell.angle_gamma   90.00
#
_symmetry.space_group_name_H-M   'P 1'
#
loop_
_entity.id
_entity.type
_entity.pdbx_description
1 polymer ?
#
loop_
_entity_poly.entity_id
_entity_poly.type
_entity_poly.pdbx_seq_one_letter_code
_entity_poly.pdbx_strand_id
1 'polypeptide(L)'
;MDSAPPLTVSQWTGAEARVLRAAKRMSVRSFAAHLGVAARTVSYWESEGQRITPRPDMQAILDQVLESATAEVRYRFALLAAPTAQPMGQDPLRHSDPP
;
A
#
# COMPACT_ATOMS: atom_id res chain seq x y z
N MET A 1 18.22 12.49 -16.36
CA MET A 1 17.91 11.23 -15.64
C MET A 1 16.71 11.51 -14.78
N ASP A 2 15.54 11.03 -15.20
CA ASP A 2 14.26 11.23 -14.52
C ASP A 2 14.25 10.40 -13.23
N SER A 3 14.75 10.97 -12.13
CA SER A 3 14.59 10.38 -10.81
C SER A 3 13.19 10.72 -10.34
N ALA A 4 12.23 9.83 -10.61
CA ALA A 4 10.93 9.90 -9.96
C ALA A 4 11.16 10.05 -8.43
N PRO A 5 10.43 10.94 -7.74
CA PRO A 5 10.64 11.18 -6.33
C PRO A 5 10.54 9.85 -5.56
N PRO A 6 11.40 9.61 -4.56
CA PRO A 6 11.31 8.41 -3.76
C PRO A 6 9.91 8.37 -3.14
N LEU A 7 9.15 7.32 -3.42
CA LEU A 7 7.86 7.08 -2.78
C LEU A 7 8.14 6.68 -1.34
N THR A 8 8.29 7.66 -0.46
CA THR A 8 8.46 7.44 0.98
C THR A 8 7.10 7.17 1.61
N VAL A 9 6.93 5.97 2.16
CA VAL A 9 5.75 5.62 2.95
C VAL A 9 5.98 6.12 4.36
N SER A 10 5.17 7.08 4.83
CA SER A 10 5.38 7.70 6.15
C SER A 10 5.26 6.70 7.31
N GLN A 11 4.44 5.66 7.15
CA GLN A 11 4.32 4.56 8.11
C GLN A 11 3.82 3.30 7.41
N TRP A 12 4.54 2.19 7.58
CA TRP A 12 4.05 0.89 7.11
C TRP A 12 3.04 0.33 8.10
N THR A 13 1.84 0.04 7.62
CA THR A 13 0.88 -0.82 8.31
C THR A 13 0.66 -2.11 7.52
N GLY A 14 -0.16 -3.00 8.04
CA GLY A 14 -0.61 -4.18 7.30
C GLY A 14 -1.33 -3.85 5.99
N ALA A 15 -1.95 -2.67 5.89
CA ALA A 15 -2.61 -2.22 4.68
C ALA A 15 -1.58 -1.90 3.58
N GLU A 16 -0.54 -1.12 3.87
CA GLU A 16 0.52 -0.79 2.91
C GLU A 16 1.30 -2.04 2.52
N ALA A 17 1.57 -2.96 3.47
CA ALA A 17 2.22 -4.24 3.17
C ALA A 17 1.41 -5.08 2.17
N ARG A 18 0.07 -5.12 2.31
CA ARG A 18 -0.83 -5.77 1.36
C ARG A 18 -0.76 -5.11 -0.02
N VAL A 19 -0.78 -3.78 -0.05
CA VAL A 19 -0.71 -3.01 -1.30
C VAL A 19 0.61 -3.26 -2.03
N LEU A 20 1.74 -3.24 -1.32
CA LEU A 20 3.05 -3.55 -1.90
C LEU A 20 3.08 -4.98 -2.47
N ARG A 21 2.55 -5.96 -1.76
CA ARG A 21 2.45 -7.34 -2.27
C ARG A 21 1.60 -7.42 -3.54
N ALA A 22 0.42 -6.77 -3.53
CA ALA A 22 -0.48 -6.75 -4.67
C ALA A 22 0.16 -6.05 -5.88
N ALA A 23 0.87 -4.93 -5.65
CA ALA A 23 1.66 -4.26 -6.66
C ALA A 23 2.78 -5.16 -7.18
N LYS A 24 3.46 -5.96 -6.36
CA LYS A 24 4.45 -6.93 -6.86
C LYS A 24 3.82 -8.16 -7.52
N ARG A 25 2.49 -8.31 -7.49
CA ARG A 25 1.72 -9.50 -7.95
C ARG A 25 2.21 -10.80 -7.32
N MET A 26 2.67 -10.73 -6.06
CA MET A 26 3.20 -11.88 -5.34
C MET A 26 2.13 -12.54 -4.47
N SER A 27 2.22 -13.86 -4.32
CA SER A 27 1.47 -14.57 -3.28
C SER A 27 2.03 -14.20 -1.90
N VAL A 28 1.23 -14.40 -0.84
CA VAL A 28 1.69 -14.15 0.55
C VAL A 28 2.96 -14.96 0.86
N ARG A 29 3.04 -16.22 0.41
CA ARG A 29 4.22 -17.07 0.62
C ARG A 29 5.46 -16.52 -0.08
N SER A 30 5.33 -16.11 -1.34
CA SER A 30 6.44 -15.57 -2.12
C SER A 30 6.92 -14.23 -1.55
N PHE A 31 5.99 -13.37 -1.14
CA PHE A 31 6.30 -12.10 -0.51
C PHE A 31 6.98 -12.28 0.85
N ALA A 32 6.48 -13.19 1.69
CA ALA A 32 7.10 -13.51 2.97
C ALA A 32 8.54 -14.06 2.80
N ALA A 33 8.76 -14.92 1.81
CA ALA A 33 10.09 -15.41 1.47
C ALA A 33 11.03 -14.27 1.02
N HIS A 34 10.51 -13.30 0.26
CA HIS A 34 11.27 -12.12 -0.15
C HIS A 34 11.64 -11.20 1.02
N LEU A 35 10.79 -11.11 2.04
CA LEU A 35 11.03 -10.34 3.27
C LEU A 35 11.86 -11.11 4.33
N GLY A 36 12.08 -12.42 4.14
CA GLY A 36 12.75 -13.26 5.13
C GLY A 36 11.93 -13.56 6.39
N VAL A 37 10.59 -13.48 6.30
CA VAL A 37 9.67 -13.74 7.43
C VAL A 37 8.74 -14.92 7.16
N ALA A 38 8.10 -15.43 8.20
CA ALA A 38 7.07 -16.46 8.04
C ALA A 38 5.83 -15.92 7.32
N ALA A 39 5.23 -16.73 6.45
CA ALA A 39 3.99 -16.36 5.74
C ALA A 39 2.84 -15.98 6.70
N ARG A 40 2.77 -16.62 7.88
CA ARG A 40 1.79 -16.28 8.93
C ARG A 40 1.94 -14.83 9.42
N THR A 41 3.17 -14.33 9.50
CA THR A 41 3.44 -12.94 9.92
C THR A 41 2.85 -11.96 8.93
N VAL A 42 3.07 -12.19 7.62
CA VAL A 42 2.48 -11.37 6.56
C VAL A 42 0.95 -11.48 6.57
N SER A 43 0.40 -12.69 6.67
CA SER A 43 -1.06 -12.87 6.78
C SER A 43 -1.67 -12.12 7.96
N TYR A 44 -1.00 -12.14 9.12
CA TYR A 44 -1.44 -11.42 10.31
C TYR A 44 -1.39 -9.90 10.11
N TRP A 45 -0.33 -9.40 9.46
CA TRP A 45 -0.27 -7.99 9.10
C TRP A 45 -1.44 -7.60 8.19
N GLU A 46 -1.64 -8.32 7.10
CA GLU A 46 -2.71 -8.02 6.14
C GLU A 46 -4.11 -8.13 6.75
N SER A 47 -4.32 -9.01 7.73
CA SER A 47 -5.62 -9.13 8.41
C SER A 47 -5.91 -7.98 9.37
N GLU A 48 -4.90 -7.47 10.07
CA GLU A 48 -5.07 -6.33 10.99
C GLU A 48 -5.04 -4.98 10.26
N GLY A 49 -4.51 -4.93 9.03
CA GLY A 49 -4.52 -3.74 8.19
C GLY A 49 -3.87 -2.54 8.89
N GLN A 50 -4.60 -1.44 9.01
CA GLN A 50 -4.12 -0.21 9.66
C GLN A 50 -3.91 -0.36 11.18
N ARG A 51 -4.45 -1.41 11.82
CA ARG A 51 -4.36 -1.62 13.28
C ARG A 51 -2.99 -2.13 13.73
N ILE A 52 -2.18 -2.60 12.79
CA ILE A 52 -0.85 -3.12 13.09
C ILE A 52 0.22 -2.37 12.32
N THR A 53 1.32 -2.11 13.02
CA THR A 53 2.52 -1.54 12.45
C THR A 53 3.64 -2.58 12.60
N PRO A 54 4.26 -3.05 11.50
CA PRO A 54 5.42 -3.92 11.58
C PRO A 54 6.55 -3.28 12.39
N ARG A 55 7.39 -4.12 13.01
CA ARG A 55 8.55 -3.65 13.79
C ARG A 55 9.48 -2.80 12.90
N PRO A 56 10.26 -1.86 13.48
CA PRO A 56 11.12 -0.97 12.70
C PRO A 56 12.03 -1.67 11.69
N ASP A 57 12.64 -2.80 12.06
CA ASP A 57 13.49 -3.59 11.14
C ASP A 57 12.72 -4.07 9.90
N MET A 58 11.44 -4.42 10.06
CA MET A 58 10.59 -4.86 8.95
C MET A 58 10.14 -3.68 8.08
N GLN A 59 9.93 -2.50 8.68
CA GLN A 59 9.63 -1.29 7.91
C GLN A 59 10.80 -0.93 7.00
N ALA A 60 12.03 -0.97 7.52
CA ALA A 60 13.24 -0.73 6.72
C ALA A 60 13.37 -1.73 5.55
N ILE A 61 13.04 -3.00 5.76
CA ILE A 61 13.02 -3.99 4.67
C ILE A 61 11.93 -3.68 3.65
N LEU A 62 10.72 -3.31 4.10
CA LEU A 62 9.61 -2.95 3.20
C LEU A 62 9.94 -1.72 2.36
N ASP A 63 10.57 -0.71 2.96
CA ASP A 63 11.10 0.47 2.27
C ASP A 63 12.10 0.05 1.19
N GLN A 64 13.07 -0.79 1.52
CA GLN A 64 14.05 -1.28 0.57
C GLN A 64 13.40 -2.09 -0.58
N VAL A 65 12.35 -2.88 -0.29
CA VAL A 65 11.61 -3.62 -1.32
C VAL A 65 10.83 -2.69 -2.25
N LEU A 66 10.29 -1.59 -1.74
CA LEU A 66 9.62 -0.56 -2.55
C LEU A 66 10.64 0.24 -3.38
N GLU A 67 11.75 0.63 -2.76
CA GLU A 67 12.83 1.41 -3.40
C GLU A 67 13.59 0.61 -4.45
N SER A 68 13.69 -0.71 -4.31
CA SER A 68 14.27 -1.60 -5.33
C SER A 68 13.27 -2.05 -6.40
N ALA A 69 11.97 -1.78 -6.22
CA ALA A 69 10.95 -2.21 -7.17
C ALA A 69 11.07 -1.47 -8.51
N THR A 70 10.57 -2.07 -9.60
CA THR A 70 10.53 -1.41 -10.91
C THR A 70 9.60 -0.19 -10.88
N ALA A 71 9.79 0.74 -11.82
CA ALA A 71 8.92 1.91 -11.96
C ALA A 71 7.43 1.54 -12.09
N GLU A 72 7.12 0.45 -12.81
CA GLU A 72 5.75 -0.06 -12.95
C GLU A 72 5.14 -0.52 -11.62
N VAL A 73 5.93 -1.20 -10.78
CA VAL A 73 5.47 -1.64 -9.45
C VAL A 73 5.27 -0.44 -8.54
N ARG A 74 6.19 0.54 -8.55
CA ARG A 74 6.05 1.78 -7.77
C ARG A 74 4.82 2.58 -8.18
N TYR A 75 4.58 2.70 -9.47
CA TYR A 75 3.38 3.35 -10.01
C TYR A 75 2.09 2.64 -9.55
N ARG A 76 2.04 1.31 -9.66
CA ARG A 76 0.90 0.52 -9.18
C ARG A 76 0.73 0.62 -7.67
N PHE A 77 1.82 0.64 -6.89
CA PHE A 77 1.77 0.88 -5.45
C PHE A 77 1.14 2.24 -5.15
N ALA A 78 1.61 3.32 -5.77
CA ALA A 78 1.06 4.67 -5.56
C ALA A 78 -0.44 4.75 -5.89
N LEU A 79 -0.88 4.12 -6.98
CA LEU A 79 -2.30 4.07 -7.35
C LEU A 79 -3.17 3.32 -6.33
N LEU A 80 -2.65 2.25 -5.74
CA LEU A 80 -3.37 1.40 -4.80
C LEU A 80 -3.27 1.89 -3.34
N ALA A 81 -2.19 2.61 -3.01
CA ALA A 81 -1.92 3.16 -1.69
C ALA A 81 -2.50 4.55 -1.49
N ALA A 82 -2.80 5.26 -2.59
CA ALA A 82 -3.65 6.44 -2.51
C ALA A 82 -4.91 6.03 -1.72
N PRO A 83 -5.30 6.75 -0.65
CA PRO A 83 -6.60 6.53 -0.07
C PRO A 83 -7.54 6.62 -1.26
N THR A 84 -8.37 5.58 -1.47
CA THR A 84 -9.47 5.68 -2.42
C THR A 84 -10.08 7.04 -2.13
N ALA A 85 -9.86 8.00 -3.03
CA ALA A 85 -10.59 9.24 -2.99
C ALA A 85 -12.02 8.70 -3.01
N GLN A 86 -12.69 8.76 -1.86
CA GLN A 86 -14.13 8.62 -1.87
C GLN A 86 -14.54 9.53 -3.01
N PRO A 87 -15.30 9.06 -4.01
CA PRO A 87 -15.84 9.99 -4.97
C PRO A 87 -16.49 11.05 -4.10
N MET A 88 -15.88 12.24 -4.06
CA MET A 88 -16.41 13.36 -3.33
C MET A 88 -17.78 13.45 -3.94
N GLY A 89 -18.78 13.05 -3.16
CA GLY A 89 -20.15 12.97 -3.60
C GLY A 89 -20.41 14.33 -4.17
N GLN A 90 -20.40 14.38 -5.49
CA GLN A 90 -21.14 15.37 -6.21
C GLN A 90 -22.54 15.13 -5.63
N ASP A 91 -23.03 16.07 -4.84
CA ASP A 91 -24.43 16.36 -4.90
C ASP A 91 -24.57 17.52 -5.88
N PRO A 92 -24.54 17.27 -7.21
CA PRO A 92 -25.03 18.26 -8.13
C PRO A 92 -26.56 18.16 -8.05
N LEU A 93 -27.20 19.22 -7.57
CA LEU A 93 -28.64 19.41 -7.67
C LEU A 93 -29.46 18.56 -6.67
N ARG A 94 -29.48 18.96 -5.39
CA ARG A 94 -30.75 18.92 -4.63
C ARG A 94 -31.72 19.88 -5.32
N HIS A 95 -32.45 19.29 -6.26
CA HIS A 95 -33.66 19.72 -6.92
C HIS A 95 -34.47 20.81 -6.19
N SER A 96 -34.89 21.78 -7.01
CA SER A 96 -36.17 22.51 -6.98
C SER A 96 -36.46 23.53 -5.87
N ASP A 97 -36.47 24.79 -6.30
CA ASP A 97 -37.44 25.82 -5.91
C ASP A 97 -38.88 25.40 -6.34
N PRO A 98 -39.96 26.11 -5.96
CA PRO A 98 -40.72 26.11 -4.70
C PRO A 98 -42.10 25.37 -4.84
N PRO A 99 -43.00 25.49 -3.85
CA PRO A 99 -44.23 26.27 -4.13
C PRO A 99 -44.48 27.45 -3.18
#